data_AF-A0A063ZQ90-F1
#
_entry.id   AF-A0A063ZQ90-F1
#
_cell.length_a   1.000
_cell.length_b   1.000
_cell.length_c   1.000
_cell.angle_alpha   90.00
_cell.angle_beta   90.00
_cell.angle_gamma   90.00
#
_symmetry.space_group_name_H-M   'P 1'
#
loop_
_entity.id
_entity.type
_entity.pdbx_description
1 polymer ?
#
loop_
_entity_poly.entity_id
_entity_poly.type
_entity_poly.pdbx_seq_one_letter_code
_entity_poly.pdbx_strand_id
1 'polypeptide(L)'
;MTDAETVLDRVREHNQTALSRLGSSKSLYASTDGDIDTEPVLEATADAEYAAWQTFDEWAADESDEQAREAFETTADEERNHYETVSERLEEYDPDEVPALHEYLRGLESTIPRAGAFAGRILASKRSKEQVVGFFVGNADPQSAQLFREFGDDLDDQLERVSDLLEAVCDGDDDWDRAEEAATDAIEAAYGEYVESLEAMGANPKPVC
;
A
#
# COMPACT_ATOMS: atom_id res chain seq x y z
N MET A 1 12.03 22.48 12.26
CA MET A 1 12.91 21.40 11.80
C MET A 1 11.94 20.37 11.31
N THR A 2 12.01 20.07 10.02
CA THR A 2 11.14 19.08 9.40
C THR A 2 11.54 17.72 9.96
N ASP A 3 10.55 16.93 10.35
CA ASP A 3 10.67 15.59 10.92
C ASP A 3 9.67 14.67 10.21
N ALA A 4 9.78 13.36 10.43
CA ALA A 4 8.96 12.36 9.76
C ALA A 4 7.45 12.57 10.05
N GLU A 5 7.08 12.91 11.28
CA GLU A 5 5.68 13.19 11.64
C GLU A 5 5.13 14.38 10.84
N THR A 6 5.89 15.48 10.74
CA THR A 6 5.50 16.66 9.97
C THR A 6 5.30 16.33 8.49
N VAL A 7 6.18 15.54 7.88
CA VAL A 7 6.05 15.14 6.47
C VAL A 7 4.85 14.21 6.28
N LEU A 8 4.67 13.21 7.13
CA LEU A 8 3.52 12.31 7.05
C LEU A 8 2.19 13.04 7.16
N ASP A 9 2.11 14.05 8.03
CA ASP A 9 0.91 14.88 8.16
C ASP A 9 0.64 15.71 6.91
N ARG A 10 1.68 16.29 6.29
CA ARG A 10 1.54 16.99 5.00
C ARG A 10 1.09 16.05 3.89
N VAL A 11 1.69 14.87 3.77
CA VAL A 11 1.30 13.86 2.79
C VAL A 11 -0.18 13.51 2.97
N ARG A 12 -0.65 13.28 4.20
CA ARG A 12 -2.06 13.00 4.50
C ARG A 12 -2.97 14.17 4.15
N GLU A 13 -2.58 15.40 4.45
CA GLU A 13 -3.35 16.61 4.15
C GLU A 13 -3.47 16.83 2.64
N HIS A 14 -2.36 16.81 1.92
CA HIS A 14 -2.30 16.98 0.47
C HIS A 14 -3.11 15.89 -0.26
N ASN A 15 -3.06 14.65 0.23
CA ASN A 15 -3.70 13.50 -0.40
C ASN A 15 -5.06 13.12 0.23
N GLN A 16 -5.67 13.99 1.04
CA GLN A 16 -6.89 13.66 1.79
C GLN A 16 -8.01 13.12 0.90
N THR A 17 -8.20 13.72 -0.28
CA THR A 17 -9.24 13.28 -1.22
C THR A 17 -8.93 11.90 -1.79
N ALA A 18 -7.69 11.68 -2.23
CA ALA A 18 -7.24 10.40 -2.78
C ALA A 18 -7.38 9.28 -1.72
N LEU A 19 -6.84 9.50 -0.52
CA LEU A 19 -6.92 8.54 0.59
C LEU A 19 -8.36 8.25 1.01
N SER A 20 -9.25 9.25 1.01
CA SER A 20 -10.67 9.03 1.28
C SER A 20 -11.37 8.18 0.21
N ARG A 21 -10.93 8.25 -1.05
CA ARG A 21 -11.49 7.45 -2.15
C ARG A 21 -11.00 6.01 -2.09
N LEU A 22 -9.70 5.83 -1.88
CA LEU A 22 -9.06 4.54 -1.67
C LEU A 22 -9.63 3.81 -0.45
N GLY A 23 -10.14 4.56 0.55
CA GLY A 23 -10.81 3.99 1.73
C GLY A 23 -12.32 3.89 1.62
N SER A 24 -12.89 3.99 0.42
CA SER A 24 -14.34 3.87 0.21
C SER A 24 -14.73 2.45 -0.22
N SER A 25 -16.01 2.09 -0.07
CA SER A 25 -16.50 0.79 -0.54
C SER A 25 -16.35 0.56 -2.04
N LYS A 26 -16.19 1.63 -2.82
CA LYS A 26 -15.86 1.53 -4.26
C LYS A 26 -14.44 1.07 -4.53
N SER A 27 -13.55 1.14 -3.55
CA SER A 27 -12.18 0.65 -3.66
C SER A 27 -12.18 -0.86 -3.85
N LEU A 28 -12.94 -1.61 -3.04
CA LEU A 28 -13.15 -3.05 -3.25
C LEU A 28 -13.80 -3.35 -4.60
N TYR A 29 -14.81 -2.58 -4.99
CA TYR A 29 -15.44 -2.74 -6.31
C TYR A 29 -14.41 -2.56 -7.44
N ALA A 30 -13.50 -1.60 -7.31
CA ALA A 30 -12.45 -1.34 -8.29
C ALA A 30 -11.41 -2.46 -8.33
N SER A 31 -10.97 -2.96 -7.16
CA SER A 31 -9.94 -3.98 -7.06
C SER A 31 -10.40 -5.38 -7.44
N THR A 32 -11.71 -5.62 -7.53
CA THR A 32 -12.26 -6.94 -7.87
C THR A 32 -13.03 -6.96 -9.19
N ASP A 33 -12.78 -5.97 -10.07
CA ASP A 33 -13.50 -5.79 -11.34
C ASP A 33 -15.04 -5.84 -11.21
N GLY A 34 -15.53 -5.36 -10.07
CA GLY A 34 -16.93 -5.29 -9.72
C GLY A 34 -17.53 -6.57 -9.14
N ASP A 35 -16.76 -7.66 -9.07
CA ASP A 35 -17.17 -8.91 -8.42
C ASP A 35 -16.75 -8.93 -6.96
N ILE A 36 -17.63 -8.47 -6.05
CA ILE A 36 -17.31 -8.40 -4.62
C ILE A 36 -17.79 -9.68 -3.93
N ASP A 37 -17.08 -10.79 -4.21
CA ASP A 37 -17.21 -12.07 -3.54
C ASP A 37 -15.88 -12.46 -2.87
N THR A 38 -15.90 -13.50 -2.02
CA THR A 38 -14.74 -13.84 -1.18
C THR A 38 -13.49 -14.16 -1.99
N GLU A 39 -13.64 -14.92 -3.07
CA GLU A 39 -12.51 -15.34 -3.91
C GLU A 39 -11.87 -14.15 -4.64
N PRO A 40 -12.59 -13.30 -5.41
CA PRO A 40 -12.01 -12.09 -6.00
C PRO A 40 -11.34 -11.13 -4.99
N VAL A 41 -11.92 -10.99 -3.79
CA VAL A 41 -11.31 -10.17 -2.73
C VAL A 41 -9.98 -10.76 -2.25
N LEU A 42 -9.89 -12.08 -2.12
CA LEU A 42 -8.66 -12.77 -1.74
C LEU A 42 -7.63 -12.76 -2.88
N GLU A 43 -8.04 -12.91 -4.14
CA GLU A 43 -7.17 -12.79 -5.32
C GLU A 43 -6.53 -11.40 -5.40
N ALA A 44 -7.34 -10.34 -5.39
CA ALA A 44 -6.84 -8.96 -5.41
C ALA A 44 -5.92 -8.64 -4.21
N THR A 45 -6.19 -9.26 -3.05
CA THR A 45 -5.30 -9.16 -1.90
C THR A 45 -3.98 -9.90 -2.16
N ALA A 46 -4.03 -11.12 -2.70
CA ALA A 46 -2.84 -11.89 -3.03
C ALA A 46 -1.94 -11.16 -4.03
N ASP A 47 -2.52 -10.54 -5.06
CA ASP A 47 -1.79 -9.68 -6.01
C ASP A 47 -1.10 -8.51 -5.31
N ALA A 48 -1.83 -7.80 -4.44
CA ALA A 48 -1.28 -6.65 -3.72
C ALA A 48 -0.12 -7.05 -2.79
N GLU A 49 -0.26 -8.12 -2.01
CA GLU A 49 0.78 -8.56 -1.07
C GLU A 49 1.98 -9.18 -1.82
N TYR A 50 1.74 -9.92 -2.90
CA TYR A 50 2.81 -10.43 -3.76
C TYR A 50 3.59 -9.30 -4.42
N ALA A 51 2.90 -8.31 -4.99
CA ALA A 51 3.53 -7.15 -5.60
C ALA A 51 4.38 -6.37 -4.60
N ALA A 52 3.89 -6.22 -3.36
CA ALA A 52 4.62 -5.60 -2.27
C ALA A 52 5.87 -6.38 -1.87
N TRP A 53 5.74 -7.69 -1.64
CA TRP A 53 6.88 -8.55 -1.35
C TRP A 53 7.96 -8.40 -2.42
N GLN A 54 7.61 -8.54 -3.71
CA GLN A 54 8.58 -8.44 -4.79
C GLN A 54 9.23 -7.05 -4.86
N THR A 55 8.47 -5.97 -4.67
CA THR A 55 9.03 -4.61 -4.65
C THR A 55 10.06 -4.41 -3.54
N PHE A 56 9.76 -4.84 -2.31
CA PHE A 56 10.68 -4.67 -1.19
C PHE A 56 11.89 -5.62 -1.27
N ASP A 57 11.72 -6.84 -1.78
CA ASP A 57 12.82 -7.78 -2.04
C ASP A 57 13.79 -7.21 -3.09
N GLU A 58 13.27 -6.65 -4.19
CA GLU A 58 14.07 -5.99 -5.22
C GLU A 58 14.82 -4.77 -4.67
N TRP A 59 14.16 -3.91 -3.90
CA TRP A 59 14.81 -2.76 -3.27
C TRP A 59 15.89 -3.19 -2.29
N ALA A 60 15.64 -4.18 -1.43
CA ALA A 60 16.62 -4.71 -0.50
C ALA A 60 17.88 -5.24 -1.21
N ALA A 61 17.71 -5.94 -2.34
CA ALA A 61 18.81 -6.51 -3.10
C ALA A 61 19.75 -5.45 -3.73
N ASP A 62 19.22 -4.26 -4.02
CA ASP A 62 19.92 -3.16 -4.69
C ASP A 62 20.25 -1.98 -3.76
N GLU A 63 19.81 -2.01 -2.50
CA GLU A 63 20.01 -0.90 -1.57
C GLU A 63 21.42 -0.89 -0.94
N SER A 64 22.04 0.28 -0.97
CA SER A 64 23.41 0.50 -0.48
C SER A 64 23.44 1.03 0.96
N ASP A 65 22.40 1.73 1.39
CA ASP A 65 22.23 2.15 2.78
C ASP A 65 21.82 0.95 3.64
N GLU A 66 22.57 0.68 4.71
CA GLU A 66 22.36 -0.50 5.53
C GLU A 66 21.03 -0.49 6.29
N GLN A 67 20.60 0.68 6.78
CA GLN A 67 19.35 0.80 7.52
C GLN A 67 18.14 0.70 6.59
N ALA A 68 18.21 1.33 5.42
CA ALA A 68 17.17 1.21 4.40
C ALA A 68 17.02 -0.23 3.92
N ARG A 69 18.14 -0.91 3.65
CA ARG A 69 18.15 -2.32 3.25
C ARG A 69 17.51 -3.22 4.30
N GLU A 70 17.89 -3.09 5.58
CA GLU A 70 17.28 -3.86 6.68
C GLU A 70 15.77 -3.60 6.78
N ALA A 71 15.34 -2.34 6.61
CA ALA A 71 13.94 -1.98 6.64
C ALA A 71 13.15 -2.61 5.48
N PHE A 72 13.73 -2.66 4.27
CA PHE A 72 13.12 -3.29 3.11
C PHE A 72 13.11 -4.82 3.22
N GLU A 73 14.19 -5.46 3.69
CA GLU A 73 14.25 -6.90 3.94
C GLU A 73 13.17 -7.34 4.93
N THR A 74 13.04 -6.62 6.05
CA THR A 74 12.02 -6.92 7.08
C THR A 74 10.60 -6.79 6.52
N THR A 75 10.35 -5.72 5.76
CA THR A 75 9.04 -5.49 5.12
C THR A 75 8.76 -6.56 4.06
N ALA A 76 9.75 -6.95 3.27
CA ALA A 76 9.61 -8.01 2.26
C ALA A 76 9.18 -9.34 2.90
N ASP A 77 9.79 -9.71 4.03
CA ASP A 77 9.43 -10.92 4.78
C ASP A 77 8.00 -10.86 5.33
N GLU A 78 7.56 -9.71 5.85
CA GLU A 78 6.18 -9.49 6.32
C GLU A 78 5.18 -9.66 5.17
N GLU A 79 5.39 -8.97 4.05
CA GLU A 79 4.47 -9.04 2.90
C GLU A 79 4.47 -10.41 2.23
N ARG A 80 5.61 -11.11 2.25
CA ARG A 80 5.67 -12.51 1.84
C ARG A 80 4.78 -13.38 2.73
N ASN A 81 4.84 -13.22 4.05
CA ASN A 81 3.99 -13.97 4.97
C ASN A 81 2.51 -13.66 4.74
N HIS A 82 2.16 -12.38 4.46
CA HIS A 82 0.80 -12.01 4.09
C HIS A 82 0.34 -12.73 2.83
N TYR A 83 1.15 -12.68 1.76
CA TYR A 83 0.87 -13.37 0.51
C TYR A 83 0.69 -14.88 0.71
N GLU A 84 1.65 -15.54 1.37
CA GLU A 84 1.58 -16.98 1.65
C GLU A 84 0.28 -17.32 2.41
N THR A 85 -0.06 -16.53 3.42
CA THR A 85 -1.28 -16.71 4.22
C THR A 85 -2.57 -16.54 3.42
N VAL A 86 -2.63 -15.59 2.50
CA VAL A 86 -3.80 -15.39 1.63
C VAL A 86 -3.88 -16.48 0.57
N SER A 87 -2.75 -16.83 -0.05
CA SER A 87 -2.66 -17.86 -1.09
C SER A 87 -3.12 -19.24 -0.61
N GLU A 88 -2.87 -19.59 0.66
CA GLU A 88 -3.36 -20.83 1.28
C GLU A 88 -4.90 -20.94 1.32
N ARG A 89 -5.62 -19.83 1.10
CA ARG A 89 -7.10 -19.77 1.09
C ARG A 89 -7.69 -19.81 -0.31
N LEU A 90 -6.85 -19.75 -1.35
CA LEU A 90 -7.25 -19.81 -2.76
C LEU A 90 -6.99 -21.20 -3.35
N GLU A 91 -7.77 -21.58 -4.36
CA GLU A 91 -7.50 -22.79 -5.14
C GLU A 91 -6.46 -22.48 -6.23
N GLU A 92 -5.18 -22.83 -6.00
CA GLU A 92 -4.07 -22.67 -6.97
C GLU A 92 -4.14 -21.34 -7.76
N TYR A 93 -3.82 -20.25 -7.08
CA TYR A 93 -3.81 -18.90 -7.66
C TYR A 93 -2.38 -18.39 -7.83
N ASP A 94 -2.03 -17.98 -9.04
CA ASP A 94 -0.76 -17.34 -9.39
C ASP A 94 -1.02 -15.84 -9.62
N PRO A 95 -0.43 -14.95 -8.80
CA PRO A 95 -0.54 -13.51 -8.99
C PRO A 95 -0.07 -13.06 -10.38
N ASP A 96 -0.87 -12.27 -11.06
CA ASP A 96 -0.57 -11.78 -12.42
C ASP A 96 -0.74 -10.27 -12.60
N GLU A 97 -1.32 -9.57 -11.62
CA GLU A 97 -1.43 -8.11 -11.62
C GLU A 97 -0.34 -7.44 -10.77
N VAL A 98 0.18 -6.34 -11.28
CA VAL A 98 1.06 -5.44 -10.51
C VAL A 98 0.30 -4.12 -10.36
N PRO A 99 -0.19 -3.79 -9.15
CA PRO A 99 -0.89 -2.52 -8.94
C PRO A 99 -0.02 -1.34 -9.35
N ALA A 100 -0.62 -0.29 -9.92
CA ALA A 100 0.08 0.90 -10.44
C ALA A 100 0.98 1.57 -9.40
N LEU A 101 0.62 1.48 -8.11
CA LEU A 101 1.47 1.90 -7.01
C LEU A 101 2.81 1.15 -7.02
N HIS A 102 2.80 -0.17 -7.16
CA HIS A 102 4.01 -0.99 -7.18
C HIS A 102 4.82 -0.79 -8.45
N GLU A 103 4.17 -0.52 -9.59
CA GLU A 103 4.86 -0.07 -10.81
C GLU A 103 5.64 1.23 -10.57
N TYR A 104 5.01 2.22 -9.95
CA TYR A 104 5.66 3.49 -9.60
C TYR A 104 6.83 3.27 -8.64
N LEU A 105 6.63 2.51 -7.56
CA LEU A 105 7.69 2.20 -6.59
C LEU A 105 8.90 1.53 -7.26
N ARG A 106 8.70 0.55 -8.14
CA ARG A 106 9.80 -0.14 -8.84
C ARG A 106 10.61 0.78 -9.77
N GLY A 107 10.07 1.95 -10.13
CA GLY A 107 10.79 2.99 -10.88
C GLY A 107 11.77 3.83 -10.03
N LEU A 108 11.76 3.69 -8.70
CA LEU A 108 12.60 4.50 -7.80
C LEU A 108 13.96 3.84 -7.56
N GLU A 109 15.02 4.62 -7.78
CA GLU A 109 16.42 4.14 -7.69
C GLU A 109 17.16 4.63 -6.44
N SER A 110 16.68 5.69 -5.78
CA SER A 110 17.39 6.35 -4.67
C SER A 110 16.70 6.09 -3.33
N THR A 111 17.51 5.94 -2.28
CA THR A 111 17.07 5.62 -0.90
C THR A 111 15.98 6.55 -0.37
N ILE A 112 16.17 7.88 -0.47
CA ILE A 112 15.19 8.87 0.06
C ILE A 112 13.83 8.78 -0.64
N PRO A 113 13.73 8.83 -1.99
CA PRO A 113 12.46 8.56 -2.68
C PRO A 113 11.85 7.21 -2.34
N ARG A 114 12.63 6.14 -2.21
CA ARG A 114 12.12 4.81 -1.80
C ARG A 114 11.50 4.86 -0.39
N ALA A 115 12.16 5.50 0.57
CA ALA A 115 11.64 5.67 1.93
C ALA A 115 10.35 6.51 1.95
N GLY A 116 10.29 7.61 1.19
CA GLY A 116 9.07 8.41 1.03
C GLY A 116 7.93 7.61 0.40
N ALA A 117 8.19 6.95 -0.73
CA ALA A 117 7.20 6.14 -1.42
C ALA A 117 6.72 4.94 -0.59
N PHE A 118 7.59 4.35 0.24
CA PHE A 118 7.20 3.34 1.22
C PHE A 118 6.15 3.90 2.20
N ALA A 119 6.36 5.08 2.75
CA ALA A 119 5.35 5.73 3.59
C ALA A 119 4.03 5.97 2.85
N GLY A 120 4.09 6.45 1.60
CA GLY A 120 2.92 6.62 0.72
C GLY A 120 2.16 5.31 0.50
N ARG A 121 2.88 4.21 0.22
CA ARG A 121 2.33 2.85 0.09
C ARG A 121 1.57 2.44 1.34
N ILE A 122 2.16 2.59 2.52
CA ILE A 122 1.49 2.21 3.77
C ILE A 122 0.18 2.97 3.95
N LEU A 123 0.17 4.29 3.69
CA LEU A 123 -1.04 5.11 3.83
C LEU A 123 -2.16 4.68 2.87
N ALA A 124 -1.82 4.33 1.63
CA ALA A 124 -2.76 3.80 0.66
C ALA A 124 -3.25 2.38 1.03
N SER A 125 -2.33 1.48 1.37
CA SER A 125 -2.63 0.09 1.73
C SER A 125 -3.53 -0.01 2.97
N LYS A 126 -3.32 0.83 4.00
CA LYS A 126 -4.23 0.88 5.16
C LYS A 126 -5.68 1.11 4.77
N ARG A 127 -5.92 1.99 3.79
CA ARG A 127 -7.27 2.28 3.28
C ARG A 127 -7.90 1.08 2.60
N SER A 128 -7.13 0.32 1.83
CA SER A 128 -7.60 -0.91 1.19
C SER A 128 -7.88 -2.02 2.21
N LYS A 129 -6.97 -2.28 3.17
CA LYS A 129 -7.14 -3.31 4.21
C LYS A 129 -8.34 -3.03 5.12
N GLU A 130 -8.62 -1.76 5.44
CA GLU A 130 -9.85 -1.35 6.14
C GLU A 130 -11.12 -1.82 5.42
N GLN A 131 -11.15 -1.77 4.07
CA GLN A 131 -12.29 -2.23 3.29
C GLN A 131 -12.39 -3.76 3.29
N VAL A 132 -11.28 -4.47 3.12
CA VAL A 132 -11.25 -5.95 3.19
C VAL A 132 -11.77 -6.44 4.55
N VAL A 133 -11.34 -5.82 5.66
CA VAL A 133 -11.90 -6.10 7.00
C VAL A 133 -13.40 -5.84 7.03
N GLY A 134 -13.86 -4.71 6.48
CA GLY A 134 -15.28 -4.36 6.41
C GLY A 134 -16.12 -5.38 5.64
N PHE A 135 -15.59 -5.91 4.53
CA PHE A 135 -16.21 -6.96 3.73
C PHE A 135 -16.42 -8.24 4.53
N PHE A 136 -15.38 -8.78 5.18
CA PHE A 136 -15.51 -10.02 5.96
C PHE A 136 -16.39 -9.84 7.20
N VAL A 137 -16.38 -8.67 7.84
CA VAL A 137 -17.36 -8.33 8.89
C VAL A 137 -18.79 -8.37 8.33
N GLY A 138 -19.02 -7.78 7.16
CA GLY A 138 -20.32 -7.79 6.48
C GLY A 138 -20.82 -9.20 6.12
N ASN A 139 -19.90 -10.09 5.75
CA ASN A 139 -20.17 -11.50 5.44
C ASN A 139 -20.27 -12.42 6.65
N ALA A 140 -20.21 -11.88 7.87
CA ALA A 140 -20.22 -12.63 9.12
C ALA A 140 -19.08 -13.67 9.21
N ASP A 141 -17.91 -13.33 8.68
CA ASP A 141 -16.66 -14.08 8.80
C ASP A 141 -15.69 -13.35 9.75
N PRO A 142 -15.82 -13.56 11.07
CA PRO A 142 -14.95 -12.90 12.05
C PRO A 142 -13.51 -13.43 12.03
N GLN A 143 -13.26 -14.61 11.46
CA GLN A 143 -11.91 -15.19 11.41
C GLN A 143 -11.07 -14.49 10.35
N SER A 144 -11.61 -14.38 9.13
CA SER A 144 -10.95 -13.63 8.06
C SER A 144 -10.88 -12.14 8.39
N ALA A 145 -11.91 -11.56 9.01
CA ALA A 145 -11.85 -10.18 9.48
C ALA A 145 -10.76 -9.94 10.53
N GLN A 146 -10.49 -10.91 11.41
CA GLN A 146 -9.41 -10.79 12.39
C GLN A 146 -8.04 -10.91 11.72
N LEU A 147 -7.88 -11.83 10.77
CA LEU A 147 -6.67 -11.96 9.98
C LEU A 147 -6.28 -10.65 9.30
N PHE A 148 -7.22 -10.01 8.61
CA PHE A 148 -6.93 -8.75 7.91
C PHE A 148 -6.74 -7.55 8.85
N ARG A 149 -7.13 -7.66 10.13
CA ARG A 149 -6.74 -6.68 11.14
C ARG A 149 -5.29 -6.86 11.54
N GLU A 150 -4.82 -8.09 11.71
CA GLU A 150 -3.40 -8.38 11.98
C GLU A 150 -2.52 -7.82 10.86
N PHE A 151 -2.92 -8.00 9.60
CA PHE A 151 -2.23 -7.40 8.45
C PHE A 151 -2.24 -5.86 8.47
N GLY A 152 -3.23 -5.26 9.13
CA GLY A 152 -3.32 -3.81 9.32
C GLY A 152 -2.43 -3.33 10.47
N ASP A 153 -2.30 -4.12 11.53
CA ASP A 153 -1.39 -3.87 12.64
C ASP A 153 0.07 -3.93 12.14
N ASP A 154 0.40 -4.89 11.26
CA ASP A 154 1.73 -4.95 10.63
C ASP A 154 2.04 -3.69 9.78
N LEU A 155 1.02 -3.05 9.17
CA LEU A 155 1.20 -1.76 8.51
C LEU A 155 1.42 -0.59 9.50
N ASP A 156 0.99 -0.69 10.75
CA ASP A 156 1.35 0.27 11.80
C ASP A 156 2.83 0.13 12.16
N ASP A 157 3.31 -1.11 12.34
CA ASP A 157 4.73 -1.40 12.63
C ASP A 157 5.64 -0.97 11.46
N GLN A 158 5.22 -1.20 10.21
CA GLN A 158 5.91 -0.68 9.03
C GLN A 158 5.96 0.86 8.99
N LEU A 159 4.91 1.54 9.47
CA LEU A 159 4.86 3.00 9.49
C LEU A 159 5.84 3.58 10.52
N GLU A 160 5.98 2.94 11.67
CA GLU A 160 7.01 3.29 12.65
C GLU A 160 8.41 3.11 12.03
N ARG A 161 8.66 1.95 11.41
CA ARG A 161 9.93 1.63 10.74
C ARG A 161 10.31 2.64 9.66
N VAL A 162 9.38 3.01 8.77
CA VAL A 162 9.69 3.98 7.71
C VAL A 162 9.89 5.39 8.27
N SER A 163 9.22 5.73 9.37
CA SER A 163 9.42 7.02 10.05
C SER A 163 10.84 7.12 10.61
N ASP A 164 11.30 6.07 11.29
CA ASP A 164 12.68 5.98 11.79
C ASP A 164 13.70 6.02 10.64
N LEU A 165 13.40 5.34 9.53
CA LEU A 165 14.26 5.37 8.35
C LEU A 165 14.35 6.78 7.76
N LEU A 166 13.23 7.48 7.61
CA LEU A 166 13.19 8.84 7.09
C LEU A 166 14.02 9.81 7.95
N GLU A 167 13.92 9.71 9.27
CA GLU A 167 14.77 10.47 10.20
C GLU A 167 16.26 10.16 10.04
N ALA A 168 16.60 8.92 9.67
CA ALA A 168 17.98 8.50 9.50
C ALA A 168 18.60 8.96 8.17
N VAL A 169 17.81 9.04 7.08
CA VAL A 169 18.32 9.28 5.72
C VAL A 169 18.15 10.72 5.23
N CYS A 170 17.20 11.49 5.78
CA CYS A 170 16.96 12.87 5.35
C CYS A 170 17.83 13.86 6.14
N ASP A 171 18.66 14.64 5.46
CA ASP A 171 19.45 15.73 6.06
C ASP A 171 19.13 17.08 5.40
N GLY A 172 18.09 17.73 5.94
CA GLY A 172 17.65 19.06 5.53
C GLY A 172 16.41 19.05 4.64
N ASP A 173 15.90 20.24 4.34
CA ASP A 173 14.57 20.40 3.75
C ASP A 173 14.44 19.77 2.34
N ASP A 174 15.52 19.78 1.54
CA ASP A 174 15.50 19.19 0.19
C ASP A 174 15.26 17.67 0.20
N ASP A 175 15.77 16.96 1.21
CA ASP A 175 15.56 15.50 1.32
C ASP A 175 14.14 15.19 1.78
N TRP A 176 13.62 15.97 2.74
CA TRP A 176 12.24 15.86 3.20
C TRP A 176 11.24 16.16 2.08
N ASP A 177 11.48 17.18 1.27
CA ASP A 177 10.62 17.53 0.13
C ASP A 177 10.59 16.39 -0.90
N ARG A 178 11.73 15.74 -1.17
CA ARG A 178 11.81 14.58 -2.08
C ARG A 178 11.08 13.35 -1.53
N ALA A 179 11.14 13.13 -0.22
CA ALA A 179 10.39 12.05 0.42
C ALA A 179 8.87 12.34 0.37
N GLU A 180 8.46 13.59 0.63
CA GLU A 180 7.07 14.02 0.55
C GLU A 180 6.49 13.86 -0.86
N GLU A 181 7.24 14.29 -1.88
CA GLU A 181 6.89 14.12 -3.31
C GLU A 181 6.71 12.64 -3.64
N ALA A 182 7.70 11.80 -3.30
CA ALA A 182 7.63 10.39 -3.61
C ALA A 182 6.49 9.65 -2.90
N ALA A 183 6.18 10.04 -1.65
CA ALA A 183 5.03 9.52 -0.91
C ALA A 183 3.69 9.92 -1.55
N THR A 184 3.61 11.16 -2.02
CA THR A 184 2.42 11.69 -2.73
C THR A 184 2.21 10.96 -4.03
N ASP A 185 3.24 10.83 -4.85
CA ASP A 185 3.17 10.15 -6.16
C ASP A 185 2.76 8.68 -6.01
N ALA A 186 3.19 7.98 -4.95
CA ALA A 186 2.74 6.62 -4.66
C ALA A 186 1.22 6.54 -4.40
N ILE A 187 0.68 7.49 -3.63
CA ILE A 187 -0.76 7.56 -3.36
C ILE A 187 -1.53 7.95 -4.62
N GLU A 188 -1.00 8.88 -5.42
CA GLU A 188 -1.60 9.30 -6.68
C GLU A 188 -1.62 8.18 -7.71
N ALA A 189 -0.58 7.32 -7.76
CA ALA A 189 -0.56 6.14 -8.62
C ALA A 189 -1.69 5.16 -8.27
N ALA A 190 -1.86 4.80 -6.99
CA ALA A 190 -2.98 3.96 -6.55
C ALA A 190 -4.35 4.63 -6.83
N TYR A 191 -4.44 5.95 -6.62
CA TYR A 191 -5.68 6.67 -6.88
C TYR A 191 -6.01 6.75 -8.37
N GLY A 192 -4.99 6.88 -9.23
CA GLY A 192 -5.13 6.84 -10.69
C GLY A 192 -5.73 5.52 -11.16
N GLU A 193 -5.15 4.40 -10.74
CA GLU A 193 -5.65 3.05 -11.03
C GLU A 193 -7.11 2.86 -10.55
N TYR A 194 -7.41 3.28 -9.32
CA TYR A 194 -8.78 3.29 -8.80
C TYR A 194 -9.75 4.05 -9.71
N VAL A 195 -9.35 5.23 -10.23
CA VAL A 195 -10.18 6.02 -11.14
C VAL A 195 -10.36 5.29 -12.47
N GLU A 196 -9.28 4.79 -13.06
CA GLU A 196 -9.27 4.10 -14.35
C GLU A 196 -10.12 2.83 -14.33
N SER A 197 -9.97 1.99 -13.30
CA SER A 197 -10.78 0.78 -13.09
C SER A 197 -12.28 1.11 -13.01
N LEU A 198 -12.66 2.12 -12.21
CA LEU A 198 -14.06 2.53 -12.11
C LEU A 198 -14.61 3.07 -13.44
N GLU A 199 -13.84 3.88 -14.16
CA GLU A 199 -14.25 4.42 -15.46
C GLU A 199 -14.40 3.31 -16.52
N ALA A 200 -13.51 2.31 -16.53
CA ALA A 200 -13.59 1.15 -17.39
C ALA A 200 -14.88 0.35 -17.16
N MET A 201 -15.35 0.26 -15.92
CA MET A 201 -16.62 -0.35 -15.55
C MET A 201 -17.85 0.56 -15.71
N GLY A 202 -17.66 1.79 -16.19
CA GLY A 202 -18.74 2.77 -16.33
C GLY A 202 -19.28 3.30 -14.99
N ALA A 203 -18.55 3.10 -13.89
CA ALA A 203 -18.86 3.64 -12.59
C ALA A 203 -18.29 5.06 -12.44
N ASN A 204 -19.01 5.95 -11.75
CA ASN A 204 -18.51 7.30 -11.48
C ASN A 204 -17.42 7.24 -10.39
N PRO A 205 -16.16 7.66 -10.65
CA PRO A 205 -15.09 7.65 -9.64
C PRO A 205 -15.32 8.68 -8.53
N LYS A 206 -16.12 9.72 -8.82
CA LYS A 206 -16.59 10.71 -7.84
C LYS A 206 -17.88 10.19 -7.18
N PRO A 207 -18.15 10.52 -5.90
CA PRO A 207 -19.42 10.19 -5.30
C PRO A 207 -20.47 11.09 -5.94
N VAL A 208 -21.68 10.59 -6.05
CA VAL A 208 -22.82 11.48 -6.17
C VAL A 208 -22.95 12.14 -4.80
N CYS A 209 -22.65 13.44 -4.72
CA CYS A 209 -22.86 14.23 -3.50
C CYS A 209 -24.32 14.17 -3.05
#